data_AF-A0A2V6FCU5-F1
#
_entry.id   AF-A0A2V6FCU5-F1
#
_cell.length_a   1.000
_cell.length_b   1.000
_cell.length_c   1.000
_cell.angle_alpha   90.00
_cell.angle_beta   90.00
_cell.angle_gamma   90.00
#
_symmetry.space_group_name_H-M   'P 1'
#
loop_
_entity.id
_entity.type
_entity.pdbx_description
1 polymer ?
#
loop_
_entity_poly.entity_id
_entity_poly.type
_entity_poly.pdbx_seq_one_letter_code
_entity_poly.pdbx_strand_id
1 'polypeptide(L)'
;MSVIGTVESLWRYPVKSMRGEELDEIFAGFAGVYGDRLFAFESSASSKGFPFFTGRDQRQMIRYRPRFRDPKKAAQPINRAEAEQSNANPLSAKPEELMIDVETPDGKTFAISDAALID
;
A
#
# COMPACT_ATOMS: atom_id res chain seq x y z
N MET A 1 8.91 -31.13 11.57
CA MET A 1 8.38 -29.75 11.74
C MET A 1 6.93 -29.87 12.18
N SER A 2 6.52 -29.17 13.25
CA SER A 2 5.12 -29.10 13.69
C SER A 2 4.49 -27.80 13.20
N VAL A 3 3.29 -27.89 12.63
CA VAL A 3 2.49 -26.70 12.30
C VAL A 3 2.08 -26.02 13.60
N ILE A 4 2.30 -24.70 13.70
CA ILE A 4 2.00 -23.90 14.91
C ILE A 4 0.72 -23.06 14.77
N GLY A 5 0.10 -23.04 13.59
CA GLY A 5 -1.10 -22.26 13.31
C GLY A 5 -1.38 -22.12 11.82
N THR A 6 -2.43 -21.38 11.51
CA THR A 6 -2.87 -21.03 10.15
C THR A 6 -3.04 -19.52 10.04
N VAL A 7 -2.74 -18.96 8.87
CA VAL A 7 -3.03 -17.55 8.58
C VAL A 7 -4.54 -17.36 8.49
N GLU A 8 -5.10 -16.47 9.32
CA GLU A 8 -6.54 -16.16 9.31
C GLU A 8 -6.90 -15.10 8.26
N SER A 9 -6.09 -14.04 8.15
CA SER A 9 -6.30 -12.97 7.16
C SER A 9 -4.98 -12.34 6.72
N LEU A 10 -4.99 -11.75 5.51
CA LEU A 10 -3.88 -10.97 4.96
C LEU A 10 -4.34 -9.53 4.73
N TRP A 11 -3.51 -8.58 5.13
CA TRP A 11 -3.80 -7.15 5.02
C TRP A 11 -2.66 -6.40 4.35
N ARG A 12 -3.01 -5.52 3.43
CA ARG A 12 -2.09 -4.59 2.78
C ARG A 12 -2.46 -3.15 3.11
N TYR A 13 -1.46 -2.31 3.36
CA TYR A 13 -1.61 -0.89 3.69
C TYR A 13 -0.86 -0.02 2.68
N PRO A 14 -1.46 0.28 1.51
CA PRO A 14 -0.75 0.94 0.41
C PRO A 14 -0.27 2.36 0.74
N VAL A 15 -0.97 3.04 1.67
CA VAL A 15 -0.66 4.40 2.10
C VAL A 15 -0.39 4.42 3.60
N LYS A 16 0.70 5.07 4.00
CA LYS A 16 1.04 5.25 5.42
C LYS A 16 -0.11 5.93 6.18
N SER A 17 -0.53 5.31 7.28
CA SER A 17 -1.59 5.80 8.18
C SER A 17 -3.02 5.79 7.61
N MET A 18 -3.28 5.11 6.49
CA MET A 18 -4.63 4.88 5.98
C MET A 18 -5.10 3.45 6.21
N ARG A 19 -6.39 3.19 5.98
CA ARG A 19 -6.98 1.85 6.15
C ARG A 19 -6.34 0.88 5.17
N GLY A 20 -6.10 -0.35 5.63
CA GLY A 20 -5.66 -1.44 4.77
C GLY A 20 -6.82 -2.09 4.00
N GLU A 21 -6.46 -2.86 2.98
CA GLU A 21 -7.33 -3.77 2.27
C GLU A 21 -7.02 -5.21 2.70
N GLU A 22 -8.09 -6.01 2.88
CA GLU A 22 -7.98 -7.44 3.15
C GLU A 22 -7.91 -8.20 1.81
N LEU A 23 -7.04 -9.21 1.74
CA LEU A 23 -6.76 -9.97 0.51
C LEU A 23 -6.77 -11.48 0.80
N ASP A 24 -7.16 -12.28 -0.19
CA ASP A 24 -7.10 -13.75 -0.11
C ASP A 24 -5.68 -14.29 -0.36
N GLU A 25 -4.89 -13.57 -1.16
CA GLU A 25 -3.50 -13.91 -1.48
C GLU A 25 -2.64 -12.64 -1.52
N ILE A 26 -1.37 -12.75 -1.10
CA ILE A 26 -0.43 -11.64 -1.18
C ILE A 26 0.97 -12.11 -1.56
N PHE A 27 1.62 -11.36 -2.45
CA PHE A 27 3.03 -11.62 -2.78
C PHE A 27 3.94 -10.99 -1.72
N ALA A 28 4.78 -11.81 -1.08
CA ALA A 28 5.83 -11.36 -0.16
C ALA A 28 7.20 -11.58 -0.80
N GLY A 29 7.92 -10.48 -1.03
CA GLY A 29 9.31 -10.50 -1.49
C GLY A 29 10.28 -10.03 -0.41
N PHE A 30 11.55 -9.90 -0.76
CA PHE A 30 12.59 -9.44 0.17
C PHE A 30 12.29 -8.06 0.78
N ALA A 31 11.72 -7.15 -0.01
CA ALA A 31 11.35 -5.80 0.44
C ALA A 31 10.07 -5.78 1.31
N GLY A 32 9.42 -6.92 1.50
CA GLY A 32 8.13 -7.05 2.18
C GLY A 32 6.99 -7.38 1.21
N VAL A 33 5.78 -7.00 1.62
CA VAL A 33 4.55 -7.25 0.87
C VAL A 33 4.48 -6.35 -0.38
N TYR A 34 4.17 -6.94 -1.52
CA TYR A 34 3.98 -6.22 -2.77
C TYR A 34 2.81 -5.22 -2.68
N GLY A 35 3.11 -3.96 -2.95
CA GLY A 35 2.16 -2.86 -2.85
C GLY A 35 1.90 -2.34 -1.43
N ASP A 36 2.58 -2.85 -0.40
CA ASP A 36 2.51 -2.25 0.94
C ASP A 36 3.33 -0.95 0.98
N ARG A 37 2.78 0.06 1.65
CA ARG A 37 3.46 1.33 1.97
C ARG A 37 4.11 2.05 0.79
N LEU A 38 3.56 1.94 -0.41
CA LEU A 38 4.06 2.65 -1.59
C LEU A 38 3.99 4.17 -1.46
N PHE A 39 3.04 4.69 -0.67
CA PHE A 39 2.83 6.12 -0.50
C PHE A 39 2.90 6.54 0.97
N ALA A 40 3.44 7.74 1.18
CA ALA A 40 3.39 8.47 2.44
C ALA A 40 3.30 9.97 2.14
N PHE A 41 2.66 10.71 3.04
CA PHE A 41 2.70 12.17 3.01
C PHE A 41 3.87 12.67 3.85
N GLU A 42 4.51 13.73 3.40
CA GLU A 42 5.55 14.45 4.14
C GLU A 42 5.01 15.81 4.59
N SER A 43 5.58 16.34 5.67
CA SER A 43 5.23 17.68 6.16
C SER A 43 6.49 18.48 6.46
N SER A 44 6.51 19.75 6.04
CA SER A 44 7.56 20.69 6.40
C SER A 44 7.60 21.02 7.89
N ALA A 45 6.52 20.74 8.62
CA ALA A 45 6.47 20.86 10.08
C ALA A 45 7.13 19.68 10.80
N SER A 46 7.40 18.58 10.08
CA SER A 46 8.00 17.37 10.65
C SER A 46 9.52 17.48 10.78
N SER A 47 10.08 16.81 11.79
CA SER A 47 11.53 16.78 12.00
C SER A 47 12.26 16.06 10.87
N LYS A 48 13.52 16.40 10.61
CA LYS A 48 14.34 15.72 9.57
C LYS A 48 14.51 14.21 9.83
N GLY A 49 14.51 13.77 11.09
CA GLY A 49 14.62 12.35 11.44
C GLY A 49 13.33 11.56 11.22
N PHE A 50 12.21 12.25 11.01
CA PHE A 50 10.91 11.65 10.74
C PHE A 50 10.05 12.66 9.95
N PRO A 51 10.17 12.73 8.61
CA PRO A 51 9.55 13.78 7.81
C PRO A 51 8.05 13.54 7.52
N PHE A 52 7.51 12.40 7.95
CA PHE A 52 6.18 11.96 7.53
C PHE A 52 5.05 12.66 8.28
N PHE A 53 4.00 13.02 7.54
CA PHE A 53 2.67 13.31 8.05
C PHE A 53 1.91 12.00 8.25
N THR A 54 1.31 11.82 9.42
CA THR A 54 0.77 10.52 9.84
C THR A 54 -0.58 10.64 10.52
N GLY A 55 -1.19 9.50 10.83
CA GLY A 55 -2.44 9.43 11.59
C GLY A 55 -2.33 9.98 13.02
N ARG A 56 -1.11 10.25 13.53
CA ARG A 56 -0.91 10.99 14.79
C ARG A 56 -1.22 12.47 14.63
N ASP A 57 -0.93 13.00 13.44
CA ASP A 57 -1.18 14.39 13.05
C ASP A 57 -2.64 14.56 12.64
N GLN A 58 -3.16 13.61 11.83
CA GLN A 58 -4.55 13.61 11.36
C GLN A 58 -5.19 12.24 11.54
N ARG A 59 -5.84 12.03 12.69
CA ARG A 59 -6.45 10.73 13.06
C ARG A 59 -7.46 10.22 12.03
N GLN A 60 -8.17 11.09 11.32
CA GLN A 60 -9.16 10.69 10.31
C GLN A 60 -8.55 9.90 9.13
N MET A 61 -7.24 10.00 8.87
CA MET A 61 -6.57 9.24 7.82
C MET A 61 -6.82 7.72 7.94
N ILE A 62 -6.93 7.19 9.17
CA ILE A 62 -7.16 5.74 9.37
C ILE A 62 -8.51 5.27 8.82
N ARG A 63 -9.43 6.19 8.55
CA ARG A 63 -10.76 5.91 7.97
C ARG A 63 -10.75 5.99 6.44
N TYR A 64 -9.70 6.58 5.85
CA TYR A 64 -9.58 6.73 4.41
C TYR A 64 -9.23 5.38 3.79
N ARG A 65 -9.81 5.10 2.64
CA ARG A 65 -9.74 3.80 1.96
C ARG A 65 -8.99 3.96 0.64
N PRO A 66 -7.68 3.66 0.62
CA PRO A 66 -6.91 3.63 -0.61
C PRO A 66 -7.38 2.46 -1.49
N ARG A 67 -7.45 2.69 -2.79
CA ARG A 67 -7.66 1.66 -3.82
C ARG A 67 -6.71 1.89 -4.97
N PHE A 68 -6.02 0.83 -5.40
CA PHE A 68 -5.24 0.86 -6.63
C PHE A 68 -6.15 1.09 -7.83
N ARG A 69 -5.73 1.98 -8.74
CA ARG A 69 -6.44 2.23 -10.01
C ARG A 69 -6.40 1.02 -10.94
N ASP A 70 -5.34 0.23 -10.87
CA ASP A 70 -5.23 -1.07 -11.52
C ASP A 70 -4.99 -2.17 -10.47
N PRO A 71 -6.07 -2.76 -9.90
CA PRO A 71 -5.95 -3.81 -8.90
C PRO A 71 -5.24 -5.07 -9.40
N LYS A 72 -5.29 -5.35 -10.72
CA LYS A 72 -4.64 -6.53 -11.29
C LYS A 72 -3.13 -6.39 -11.28
N LYS A 73 -2.62 -5.22 -11.67
CA LYS A 73 -1.20 -4.92 -11.60
C LYS A 73 -0.69 -4.78 -10.17
N ALA A 74 -1.56 -4.35 -9.25
CA ALA A 74 -1.22 -4.30 -7.83
C ALA A 74 -1.28 -5.66 -7.13
N ALA A 75 -1.93 -6.70 -7.69
CA ALA A 75 -2.09 -7.99 -7.02
C ALA A 75 -0.75 -8.73 -6.86
N GLN A 76 0.11 -8.68 -7.88
CA GLN A 76 1.38 -9.40 -7.90
C GLN A 76 2.38 -8.78 -8.88
N PRO A 77 3.68 -9.08 -8.74
CA PRO A 77 4.70 -8.67 -9.70
C PRO A 77 4.40 -9.11 -11.14
N ILE A 78 4.79 -8.29 -12.12
CA ILE A 78 4.36 -8.42 -13.53
C ILE A 78 4.90 -9.67 -14.23
N ASN A 79 6.02 -10.22 -13.76
CA ASN A 79 6.69 -11.38 -14.34
C ASN A 79 6.95 -12.47 -13.28
N ARG A 80 6.03 -12.62 -12.32
CA ARG A 80 6.16 -13.57 -11.20
C ARG A 80 6.55 -14.97 -11.68
N ALA A 81 5.85 -15.51 -12.67
CA ALA A 81 6.07 -16.87 -13.16
C ALA A 81 7.47 -17.04 -13.78
N GLU A 82 7.91 -16.09 -14.61
CA GLU A 82 9.23 -16.12 -15.25
C GLU A 82 10.36 -15.95 -14.24
N ALA A 83 10.15 -15.08 -13.24
CA ALA A 83 11.10 -14.85 -12.16
C ALA A 83 11.25 -16.09 -11.26
N GLU A 84 10.16 -16.75 -10.91
CA GLU A 84 10.17 -18.01 -10.16
C GLU A 84 10.92 -19.12 -10.90
N GLN A 85 10.68 -19.28 -12.21
CA GLN A 85 11.39 -20.26 -13.05
C GLN A 85 12.91 -20.01 -13.12
N SER A 86 13.30 -18.74 -13.07
CA SER A 86 14.70 -18.32 -13.19
C SER A 86 15.38 -18.11 -11.84
N ASN A 87 14.69 -18.40 -10.72
CA ASN A 87 15.13 -18.07 -9.36
C ASN A 87 15.62 -16.61 -9.23
N ALA A 88 14.92 -15.69 -9.87
CA ALA A 88 15.23 -14.27 -9.93
C ALA A 88 14.26 -13.44 -9.09
N ASN A 89 14.64 -12.21 -8.75
CA ASN A 89 13.71 -11.26 -8.14
C ASN A 89 12.70 -10.79 -9.19
N PRO A 90 11.39 -10.86 -8.90
CA PRO A 90 10.39 -10.41 -9.85
C PRO A 90 10.38 -8.88 -9.95
N LEU A 91 9.98 -8.40 -11.12
CA LEU A 91 9.83 -7.00 -11.46
C LEU A 91 8.48 -6.49 -10.97
N SER A 92 8.50 -5.32 -10.35
CA SER A 92 7.28 -4.62 -10.00
C SER A 92 6.65 -3.98 -11.24
N ALA A 93 5.33 -3.80 -11.23
CA ALA A 93 4.67 -2.86 -12.14
C ALA A 93 5.28 -1.45 -12.00
N LYS A 94 5.15 -0.64 -13.04
CA LYS A 94 5.72 0.72 -13.02
C LYS A 94 4.99 1.59 -11.99
N PRO A 95 5.63 2.61 -11.40
CA PRO A 95 4.99 3.48 -10.41
C PRO A 95 3.67 4.08 -10.90
N GLU A 96 3.59 4.51 -12.15
CA GLU A 96 2.39 5.07 -12.78
C GLU A 96 1.23 4.06 -12.90
N GLU A 97 1.53 2.76 -12.84
CA GLU A 97 0.54 1.67 -12.88
C GLU A 97 0.07 1.27 -11.48
N LEU A 98 0.76 1.74 -10.43
CA LEU A 98 0.46 1.48 -9.02
C LEU A 98 -0.16 2.70 -8.34
N MET A 99 -0.67 3.65 -9.12
CA MET A 99 -1.35 4.83 -8.60
C MET A 99 -2.66 4.48 -7.90
N ILE A 100 -3.00 5.30 -6.91
CA ILE A 100 -4.08 5.05 -5.97
C ILE A 100 -5.07 6.22 -5.98
N ASP A 101 -6.34 5.87 -5.84
CA ASP A 101 -7.38 6.80 -5.42
C ASP A 101 -7.81 6.48 -3.98
N VAL A 102 -8.17 7.52 -3.22
CA VAL A 102 -8.48 7.43 -1.80
C VAL A 102 -9.93 7.88 -1.58
N GLU A 103 -10.75 6.96 -1.08
CA GLU A 103 -12.14 7.23 -0.67
C GLU A 103 -12.17 7.72 0.79
N THR A 104 -12.76 8.89 1.02
CA THR A 104 -12.98 9.49 2.34
C THR A 104 -14.28 9.01 2.97
N PRO A 105 -14.50 9.22 4.29
CA PRO A 105 -15.69 8.71 4.97
C PRO A 105 -17.03 9.31 4.50
N ASP A 106 -17.00 10.48 3.86
CA ASP A 106 -18.15 11.12 3.22
C ASP A 106 -18.38 10.64 1.77
N GLY A 107 -17.62 9.64 1.30
CA GLY A 107 -17.78 8.99 0.00
C GLY A 107 -17.14 9.73 -1.17
N LYS A 108 -16.37 10.80 -0.92
CA LYS A 108 -15.57 11.46 -1.96
C LYS A 108 -14.32 10.65 -2.26
N THR A 109 -13.85 10.76 -3.50
CA THR A 109 -12.65 10.08 -3.95
C THR A 109 -11.67 11.09 -4.50
N PHE A 110 -10.42 11.00 -4.04
CA PHE A 110 -9.34 11.87 -4.46
C PHE A 110 -8.16 11.06 -4.98
N ALA A 111 -7.41 11.62 -5.93
CA ALA A 111 -6.12 11.04 -6.29
C ALA A 111 -5.16 11.09 -5.08
N ILE A 112 -4.24 10.14 -4.95
CA ILE A 112 -3.25 10.14 -3.85
C ILE A 112 -2.40 11.42 -3.77
N SER A 113 -2.26 12.14 -4.90
CA SER A 113 -1.54 13.41 -5.00
C SER A 113 -2.39 14.65 -4.64
N ASP A 114 -3.67 14.47 -4.29
CA ASP A 114 -4.58 15.57 -3.98
C ASP A 114 -4.33 16.12 -2.56
N ALA A 115 -4.25 17.44 -2.44
CA ALA A 115 -4.00 18.12 -1.18
C ALA A 115 -5.15 17.95 -0.18
N ALA A 116 -6.39 17.74 -0.66
CA ALA A 116 -7.57 17.56 0.19
C ALA A 116 -7.47 16.34 1.13
N LEU A 117 -6.52 15.43 0.90
CA LEU A 117 -6.25 14.28 1.77
C LEU A 117 -5.50 14.66 3.06
N ILE A 118 -4.87 15.83 3.11
CA ILE A 118 -4.05 16.31 4.23
C ILE A 118 -4.39 17.75 4.68
N ASP A 119 -5.42 18.36 4.08
CA ASP A 119 -5.96 19.67 4.48
C ASP A 119 -6.77 19.62 5.79
#